data_AF-A0A150G199-F1
#
_entry.id   AF-A0A150G199-F1
#
_cell.length_a   1.000
_cell.length_b   1.000
_cell.length_c   1.000
_cell.angle_alpha   90.00
_cell.angle_beta   90.00
_cell.angle_gamma   90.00
#
_symmetry.space_group_name_H-M   'P 1'
#
loop_
_entity.id
_entity.type
_entity.pdbx_description
1 polymer ?
#
loop_
_entity_poly.entity_id
_entity_poly.type
_entity_poly.pdbx_seq_one_letter_code
_entity_poly.pdbx_strand_id
1 'polypeptide(L)'
;MAKLSGALSAVTGAESVIAFSYSCFFPADSSDGQARTQLLGALLVPFAVIATSMIIWGVSSNLYRVLSQADATLGLRTQLRVLGIIAVFILYPSWAQAALSVFACYKIDDGKTGLYPQNQKAAWRNGYWVRDMSQECYTGVHLRLYVPIGITAVLVLCFGPPLASLLLLWRRRAALSSKRVHQRYNFLYTRYKPRFFWWESVLMLEELALVAVEVFGRGLKSVTHQILVMLAAFIVISAINIACKPNRLTIITMLEFMSMTILSLTVSLSLFFVVDDGLSAADKVEK
;
A
#
# COMPACT_ATOMS: atom_id res chain seq x y z
N MET A 1 25.71 12.39 9.52
CA MET A 1 24.78 13.23 8.74
C MET A 1 23.76 12.42 7.93
N ALA A 2 24.13 11.32 7.26
CA ALA A 2 23.17 10.46 6.53
C ALA A 2 22.00 9.92 7.38
N LYS A 3 22.26 9.55 8.65
CA LYS A 3 21.22 9.09 9.60
C LYS A 3 20.18 10.16 9.96
N LEU A 4 20.55 11.44 9.88
CA LEU A 4 19.67 12.56 10.25
C LEU A 4 18.82 13.03 9.06
N SER A 5 19.40 13.00 7.86
CA SER A 5 18.67 13.25 6.61
C SER A 5 17.60 12.18 6.35
N GLY A 6 17.91 10.90 6.59
CA GLY A 6 16.92 9.81 6.49
C GLY A 6 15.79 9.92 7.52
N ALA A 7 16.08 10.43 8.72
CA ALA A 7 15.07 10.66 9.75
C ALA A 7 14.13 11.83 9.40
N LEU A 8 14.63 12.88 8.73
CA LEU A 8 13.82 14.02 8.29
C LEU A 8 12.89 13.68 7.11
N SER A 9 13.35 12.86 6.15
CA SER A 9 12.46 12.32 5.09
C SER A 9 11.42 11.33 5.64
N ALA A 10 11.73 10.62 6.73
CA ALA A 10 10.78 9.70 7.38
C ALA A 10 9.59 10.40 8.04
N VAL A 11 9.74 11.67 8.45
CA VAL A 11 8.68 12.44 9.13
C VAL A 11 7.66 13.02 8.14
N THR A 12 8.02 13.22 6.88
CA THR A 12 7.14 13.86 5.88
C THR A 12 6.31 12.87 5.07
N GLY A 13 6.59 11.57 5.14
CA GLY A 13 5.72 10.49 4.65
C GLY A 13 5.41 10.53 3.15
N ALA A 14 6.21 11.24 2.36
CA ALA A 14 5.88 11.53 0.97
C ALA A 14 6.40 10.52 -0.07
N GLU A 15 7.19 9.50 0.30
CA GLU A 15 8.01 8.82 -0.72
C GLU A 15 8.00 7.28 -0.71
N SER A 16 8.05 6.76 -1.94
CA SER A 16 7.91 5.37 -2.36
C SER A 16 9.08 4.47 -1.93
N VAL A 17 8.86 3.15 -2.04
CA VAL A 17 9.74 2.02 -1.65
C VAL A 17 11.22 2.12 -2.12
N ILE A 18 11.56 3.07 -3.00
CA ILE A 18 12.89 3.23 -3.61
C ILE A 18 13.84 4.08 -2.74
N ALA A 19 13.35 4.93 -1.83
CA ALA A 19 14.21 5.88 -1.09
C ALA A 19 14.66 5.42 0.31
N PHE A 20 13.98 4.45 0.94
CA PHE A 20 14.30 4.03 2.30
C PHE A 20 14.22 2.50 2.48
N SER A 21 15.38 1.90 2.74
CA SER A 21 15.50 0.49 3.12
C SER A 21 15.94 0.40 4.58
N TYR A 22 15.14 -0.25 5.42
CA TYR A 22 15.48 -0.56 6.81
C TYR A 22 16.77 -1.38 6.91
N SER A 23 17.07 -2.18 5.89
CA SER A 23 18.33 -2.92 5.79
C SER A 23 19.56 -2.00 5.78
N CYS A 24 19.44 -0.73 5.37
CA CYS A 24 20.56 0.22 5.40
C CYS A 24 21.01 0.59 6.82
N PHE A 25 20.20 0.33 7.85
CA PHE A 25 20.65 0.47 9.25
C PHE A 25 21.56 -0.68 9.69
N PHE A 26 21.48 -1.83 9.01
CA PHE A 26 22.21 -3.05 9.33
C PHE A 26 22.88 -3.63 8.08
N PRO A 27 23.81 -2.90 7.44
CA PRO A 27 24.42 -3.32 6.18
C PRO A 27 25.33 -4.55 6.31
N ALA A 28 25.72 -4.92 7.54
CA ALA A 28 26.57 -6.07 7.82
C ALA A 28 25.78 -7.40 7.95
N ASP A 29 24.44 -7.36 7.98
CA ASP A 29 23.62 -8.56 8.08
C ASP A 29 23.64 -9.35 6.76
N SER A 30 23.48 -10.68 6.87
CA SER A 30 23.21 -11.56 5.73
C SER A 30 21.92 -11.16 5.01
N SER A 31 21.72 -11.67 3.79
CA SER A 31 20.50 -11.42 3.01
C SER A 31 19.22 -11.74 3.77
N ASP A 32 19.22 -12.80 4.58
CA ASP A 32 18.08 -13.18 5.43
C ASP A 32 17.78 -12.13 6.51
N GLY A 33 18.82 -11.57 7.14
CA GLY A 33 18.70 -10.55 8.17
C GLY A 33 18.22 -9.22 7.59
N GLN A 34 18.72 -8.87 6.40
CA GLN A 34 18.25 -7.69 5.65
C GLN A 34 16.79 -7.82 5.23
N ALA A 35 16.36 -8.98 4.74
CA ALA A 35 14.97 -9.21 4.37
C ALA A 35 14.03 -9.18 5.58
N ARG A 36 14.48 -9.74 6.71
CA ARG A 36 13.75 -9.70 7.98
C ARG A 36 13.58 -8.27 8.50
N THR A 37 14.66 -7.49 8.54
CA THR A 37 14.63 -6.09 9.00
C THR A 37 13.75 -5.24 8.08
N GLN A 38 13.83 -5.45 6.77
CA GLN A 38 12.97 -4.77 5.80
C GLN A 38 11.48 -5.11 5.99
N LEU A 39 11.14 -6.38 6.23
CA LEU A 39 9.75 -6.78 6.46
C LEU A 39 9.20 -6.28 7.78
N LEU A 40 9.94 -6.46 8.88
CA LEU A 40 9.50 -6.01 10.20
C LEU A 40 9.42 -4.49 10.25
N GLY A 41 10.39 -3.77 9.69
CA GLY A 41 10.35 -2.32 9.59
C GLY A 41 9.11 -1.83 8.85
N ALA A 42 8.83 -2.39 7.67
CA ALA A 42 7.66 -2.01 6.87
C ALA A 42 6.31 -2.30 7.57
N LEU A 43 6.23 -3.35 8.40
CA LEU A 43 5.04 -3.65 9.17
C LEU A 43 4.90 -2.79 10.45
N LEU A 44 6.01 -2.55 11.16
CA LEU A 44 6.02 -1.92 12.49
C LEU A 44 6.06 -0.39 12.43
N VAL A 45 6.69 0.22 11.42
CA VAL A 45 6.83 1.68 11.35
C VAL A 45 5.49 2.40 11.30
N PRO A 46 4.50 1.99 10.49
CA PRO A 46 3.19 2.64 10.53
C PRO A 46 2.56 2.65 11.94
N PHE A 47 2.73 1.56 12.72
CA PHE A 47 2.27 1.54 14.11
C PHE A 47 3.03 2.53 14.99
N ALA A 48 4.36 2.63 14.80
CA ALA A 48 5.18 3.61 15.51
C ALA A 48 4.77 5.04 15.15
N VAL A 49 4.50 5.35 13.88
CA VAL A 49 4.03 6.66 13.41
C VAL A 49 2.67 7.02 14.01
N ILE A 50 1.74 6.06 14.08
CA ILE A 50 0.45 6.26 14.73
C ILE A 50 0.65 6.53 16.23
N ALA A 51 1.47 5.72 16.91
CA ALA A 51 1.75 5.88 18.33
C ALA A 51 2.39 7.22 18.65
N THR A 52 3.43 7.63 17.90
CA THR A 52 4.11 8.91 18.11
C THR A 52 3.17 10.08 17.83
N SER A 53 2.37 10.01 16.76
CA SER A 53 1.37 11.04 16.42
C SER A 53 0.31 11.18 17.53
N MET A 54 -0.17 10.08 18.10
CA MET A 54 -1.09 10.09 19.24
C MET A 54 -0.44 10.64 20.51
N ILE A 55 0.82 10.33 20.77
CA ILE A 55 1.57 10.85 21.92
C ILE A 55 1.80 12.35 21.78
N ILE A 56 2.29 12.81 20.62
CA ILE A 56 2.54 14.23 20.34
C ILE A 56 1.24 15.01 20.51
N TRP A 57 0.13 14.54 19.92
CA TRP A 57 -1.18 15.18 20.07
C TRP A 57 -1.71 15.14 21.51
N GLY A 58 -1.49 14.03 22.23
CA GLY A 58 -1.88 13.90 23.63
C GLY A 58 -1.12 14.84 24.56
N VAL A 59 0.18 15.01 24.35
CA VAL A 59 1.04 15.92 25.13
C VAL A 59 0.75 17.37 24.77
N SER A 60 0.67 17.68 23.47
CA SER A 60 0.40 19.04 23.00
C SER A 60 -0.98 19.51 23.43
N SER A 61 -2.02 18.70 23.33
CA SER A 61 -3.37 19.07 23.80
C SER A 61 -3.42 19.32 25.30
N ASN A 62 -2.58 18.65 26.10
CA ASN A 62 -2.47 18.91 27.53
C ASN A 62 -1.73 20.23 27.81
N LEU A 63 -0.68 20.52 27.03
CA LEU A 63 0.08 21.79 27.09
C LEU A 63 -0.75 22.99 26.59
N TYR A 64 -1.50 22.80 25.49
CA TYR A 64 -2.40 23.80 24.91
C TYR A 64 -3.67 23.96 25.76
N ARG A 65 -4.15 22.95 26.50
CA ARG A 65 -5.21 23.14 27.52
C ARG A 65 -4.80 24.11 28.63
N VAL A 66 -3.50 24.21 28.92
CA VAL A 66 -2.95 25.17 29.88
C VAL A 66 -2.82 26.57 29.26
N LEU A 67 -2.83 26.70 27.92
CA LEU A 67 -2.56 27.94 27.18
C LEU A 67 -3.73 28.49 26.32
N SER A 68 -4.73 27.71 25.90
CA SER A 68 -5.77 28.17 24.98
C SER A 68 -7.18 27.60 25.26
N GLN A 69 -8.16 28.52 25.26
CA GLN A 69 -9.61 28.27 25.31
C GLN A 69 -10.20 27.85 23.94
N ALA A 70 -9.39 27.41 22.98
CA ALA A 70 -9.83 27.28 21.58
C ALA A 70 -10.40 25.89 21.19
N ASP A 71 -10.17 24.84 21.97
CA ASP A 71 -10.56 23.47 21.62
C ASP A 71 -11.77 22.95 22.43
N ALA A 72 -12.74 23.83 22.67
CA ALA A 72 -13.84 23.62 23.63
C ALA A 72 -14.97 22.68 23.13
N THR A 73 -14.86 22.06 21.94
CA THR A 73 -16.00 21.34 21.33
C THR A 73 -15.86 19.82 21.31
N LEU A 74 -14.65 19.25 21.42
CA LEU A 74 -14.42 17.81 21.36
C LEU A 74 -13.44 17.36 22.44
N GLY A 75 -13.82 16.37 23.25
CA GLY A 75 -12.91 15.79 24.24
C GLY A 75 -11.71 15.08 23.61
N LEU A 76 -10.54 15.12 24.27
CA LEU A 76 -9.27 14.54 23.82
C LEU A 76 -9.39 13.09 23.33
N ARG A 77 -10.16 12.25 24.04
CA ARG A 77 -10.38 10.84 23.65
C ARG A 77 -11.07 10.69 22.29
N THR A 78 -11.91 11.64 21.91
CA THR A 78 -12.60 11.64 20.62
C THR A 78 -11.63 12.08 19.52
N GLN A 79 -10.85 13.13 19.76
CA GLN A 79 -9.83 13.62 18.83
C GLN A 79 -8.78 12.55 18.53
N LEU A 80 -8.18 11.93 19.56
CA LEU A 80 -7.20 10.86 19.39
C LEU A 80 -7.78 9.67 18.61
N ARG A 81 -9.06 9.34 18.81
CA ARG A 81 -9.70 8.27 18.03
C ARG A 81 -9.88 8.66 16.57
N VAL A 82 -10.31 9.89 16.27
CA VAL A 82 -10.45 10.36 14.88
C VAL A 82 -9.09 10.40 14.19
N LEU A 83 -8.07 10.96 14.85
CA LEU A 83 -6.69 10.97 14.36
C LEU A 83 -6.17 9.56 14.09
N GLY A 84 -6.38 8.63 15.03
CA GLY A 84 -5.96 7.24 14.88
C GLY A 84 -6.64 6.54 13.70
N ILE A 85 -7.94 6.79 13.46
CA ILE A 85 -8.60 6.23 12.28
C ILE A 85 -8.03 6.85 11.00
N ILE A 86 -7.91 8.18 10.91
CA ILE A 86 -7.34 8.84 9.73
C ILE A 86 -5.92 8.32 9.43
N ALA A 87 -5.09 8.16 10.46
CA ALA A 87 -3.73 7.65 10.30
C ALA A 87 -3.70 6.19 9.78
N VAL A 88 -4.61 5.33 10.26
CA VAL A 88 -4.78 3.97 9.72
C VAL A 88 -5.11 3.99 8.23
N PHE A 89 -5.97 4.90 7.80
CA PHE A 89 -6.36 5.04 6.39
C PHE A 89 -5.20 5.55 5.52
N ILE A 90 -4.46 6.55 5.99
CA ILE A 90 -3.31 7.10 5.26
C ILE A 90 -2.19 6.06 5.12
N LEU A 91 -1.97 5.23 6.15
CA LEU A 91 -0.88 4.26 6.18
C LEU A 91 -1.27 2.88 5.64
N TYR A 92 -2.53 2.69 5.29
CA TYR A 92 -3.07 1.44 4.75
C TYR A 92 -2.29 0.90 3.54
N PRO A 93 -1.99 1.68 2.48
CA PRO A 93 -1.23 1.16 1.34
C PRO A 93 0.16 0.63 1.72
N SER A 94 0.82 1.24 2.73
CA SER A 94 2.11 0.76 3.23
C SER A 94 2.00 -0.61 3.88
N TRP A 95 0.97 -0.83 4.70
CA TRP A 95 0.70 -2.15 5.28
C TRP A 95 0.34 -3.19 4.24
N ALA A 96 -0.51 -2.83 3.27
CA ALA A 96 -0.89 -3.71 2.18
C ALA A 96 0.34 -4.15 1.37
N GLN A 97 1.21 -3.20 1.03
CA GLN A 97 2.45 -3.46 0.28
C GLN A 97 3.38 -4.38 1.07
N ALA A 98 3.59 -4.12 2.36
CA ALA A 98 4.42 -4.94 3.23
C ALA A 98 3.88 -6.37 3.38
N ALA A 99 2.58 -6.52 3.62
CA ALA A 99 1.93 -7.82 3.80
C ALA A 99 1.96 -8.66 2.51
N LEU A 100 1.62 -8.05 1.37
CA LEU A 100 1.61 -8.74 0.07
C LEU A 100 3.02 -9.06 -0.43
N SER A 101 4.03 -8.26 -0.07
CA SER A 101 5.43 -8.50 -0.51
C SER A 101 6.03 -9.83 -0.04
N VAL A 102 5.46 -10.46 1.00
CA VAL A 102 5.83 -11.81 1.42
C VAL A 102 5.53 -12.83 0.32
N PHE A 103 4.47 -12.62 -0.46
CA PHE A 103 4.04 -13.54 -1.52
C PHE A 103 4.60 -13.20 -2.90
N ALA A 104 5.39 -12.12 -3.00
CA ALA A 104 6.00 -11.68 -4.24
C ALA A 104 7.20 -12.57 -4.59
N CYS A 105 7.03 -13.42 -5.59
CA CYS A 105 8.04 -14.35 -6.07
C CYS A 105 8.41 -14.06 -7.53
N TYR A 106 9.70 -14.10 -7.85
CA TYR A 106 10.22 -13.83 -9.18
C TYR A 106 10.99 -15.03 -9.72
N LYS A 107 10.77 -15.39 -10.99
CA LYS A 107 11.51 -16.49 -11.63
C LYS A 107 12.76 -15.93 -12.28
N ILE A 108 13.92 -16.39 -11.79
CA ILE A 108 15.23 -15.97 -12.30
C ILE A 108 15.58 -16.78 -13.55
N ASP A 109 15.77 -18.09 -13.39
CA ASP A 109 16.02 -19.00 -14.50
C ASP A 109 14.79 -19.86 -14.80
N ASP A 110 14.58 -20.20 -16.07
CA ASP A 110 13.51 -21.11 -16.48
C ASP A 110 13.99 -22.55 -16.72
N GLY A 111 15.30 -22.80 -16.61
CA GLY A 111 15.94 -24.10 -16.80
C GLY A 111 15.94 -24.59 -18.25
N LYS A 112 15.49 -23.76 -19.21
CA LYS A 112 15.15 -24.21 -20.56
C LYS A 112 15.62 -23.27 -21.66
N THR A 113 15.46 -21.97 -21.48
CA THR A 113 15.76 -20.96 -22.52
C THR A 113 16.82 -19.99 -22.02
N GLY A 114 17.85 -19.76 -22.83
CA GLY A 114 18.92 -18.81 -22.51
C GLY A 114 20.19 -19.10 -23.30
N LEU A 115 20.99 -18.06 -23.55
CA LEU A 115 22.27 -18.18 -24.26
C LEU A 115 23.30 -19.04 -23.50
N TYR A 116 23.13 -19.20 -22.20
CA TYR A 116 24.08 -19.89 -21.32
C TYR A 116 23.39 -20.91 -20.41
N PRO A 117 22.93 -22.07 -20.95
CA PRO A 117 22.17 -23.06 -20.18
C PRO A 117 22.95 -23.61 -18.98
N GLN A 118 24.27 -23.75 -19.08
CA GLN A 118 25.15 -24.18 -17.99
C GLN A 118 25.19 -23.24 -16.78
N ASN A 119 24.78 -21.98 -16.94
CA ASN A 119 24.78 -20.98 -15.86
C ASN A 119 23.43 -20.85 -15.16
N GLN A 120 22.41 -21.59 -15.61
CA GLN A 120 21.07 -21.56 -14.99
C GLN A 120 21.05 -22.41 -13.71
N LYS A 121 21.33 -21.76 -12.58
CA LYS A 121 21.38 -22.39 -11.26
C LYS A 121 20.15 -22.09 -10.42
N ALA A 122 19.38 -21.06 -10.77
CA ALA A 122 18.24 -20.56 -10.01
C ALA A 122 16.90 -20.90 -10.70
N ALA A 123 16.64 -22.19 -10.94
CA ALA A 123 15.49 -22.68 -11.71
C ALA A 123 14.31 -23.21 -10.86
N TRP A 124 14.13 -22.71 -9.64
CA TRP A 124 13.07 -23.18 -8.75
C TRP A 124 11.66 -22.89 -9.33
N ARG A 125 10.77 -23.88 -9.29
CA ARG A 125 9.45 -23.83 -9.95
C ARG A 125 8.59 -22.63 -9.55
N ASN A 126 8.64 -22.25 -8.26
CA ASN A 126 7.84 -21.15 -7.71
C ASN A 126 8.58 -19.81 -7.69
N GLY A 127 9.82 -19.75 -8.19
CA GLY A 127 10.67 -18.55 -8.15
C GLY A 127 11.30 -18.27 -6.78
N TYR A 128 11.98 -17.15 -6.67
CA TYR A 128 12.69 -16.71 -5.47
C TYR A 128 11.97 -15.51 -4.87
N TRP A 129 12.06 -15.37 -3.55
CA TRP A 129 11.35 -14.31 -2.84
C TRP A 129 11.94 -12.94 -3.19
N VAL A 130 11.11 -11.99 -3.64
CA VAL A 130 11.59 -10.69 -4.16
C VAL A 130 12.41 -9.90 -3.13
N ARG A 131 12.14 -10.06 -1.83
CA ARG A 131 12.93 -9.41 -0.78
C ARG A 131 14.22 -10.15 -0.41
N ASP A 132 14.30 -11.44 -0.68
CA ASP A 132 15.51 -12.25 -0.47
C ASP A 132 15.62 -13.30 -1.59
N MET A 133 16.33 -12.94 -2.65
CA MET A 133 16.51 -13.82 -3.81
C MET A 133 17.38 -15.04 -3.49
N SER A 134 17.98 -15.13 -2.30
CA SER A 134 18.66 -16.36 -1.83
C SER A 134 17.66 -17.43 -1.33
N GLN A 135 16.40 -17.05 -1.11
CA GLN A 135 15.36 -17.93 -0.58
C GLN A 135 14.41 -18.37 -1.69
N GLU A 136 14.27 -19.69 -1.83
CA GLU A 136 13.28 -20.31 -2.71
C GLU A 136 11.84 -20.07 -2.20
N CYS A 137 10.92 -19.76 -3.11
CA CYS A 137 9.54 -19.49 -2.73
C CYS A 137 8.79 -20.75 -2.26
N TYR A 138 8.03 -20.60 -1.16
CA TYR A 138 7.19 -21.64 -0.56
C TYR A 138 7.93 -22.92 -0.15
N THR A 139 9.21 -22.80 0.22
CA THR A 139 9.97 -23.89 0.85
C THR A 139 10.84 -23.34 1.99
N GLY A 140 11.48 -24.23 2.74
CA GLY A 140 12.43 -23.87 3.80
C GLY A 140 11.89 -22.84 4.82
N VAL A 141 12.71 -21.82 5.09
CA VAL A 141 12.40 -20.73 6.03
C VAL A 141 11.25 -19.87 5.51
N HIS A 142 11.19 -19.63 4.20
CA HIS A 142 10.15 -18.82 3.59
C HIS A 142 8.74 -19.38 3.88
N LEU A 143 8.54 -20.69 3.71
CA LEU A 143 7.26 -21.33 4.02
C LEU A 143 6.95 -21.39 5.51
N ARG A 144 7.94 -21.72 6.36
CA ARG A 144 7.69 -22.00 7.79
C ARG A 144 7.53 -20.74 8.63
N LEU A 145 8.25 -19.67 8.29
CA LEU A 145 8.29 -18.44 9.07
C LEU A 145 7.53 -17.30 8.39
N TYR A 146 7.89 -16.98 7.15
CA TYR A 146 7.43 -15.76 6.50
C TYR A 146 6.00 -15.88 5.96
N VAL A 147 5.64 -16.99 5.33
CA VAL A 147 4.28 -17.21 4.80
C VAL A 147 3.19 -17.07 5.88
N PRO A 148 3.29 -17.69 7.08
CA PRO A 148 2.31 -17.48 8.16
C PRO A 148 2.20 -16.03 8.64
N ILE A 149 3.33 -15.31 8.72
CA ILE A 149 3.36 -13.89 9.05
C ILE A 149 2.64 -13.08 7.97
N GLY A 150 2.91 -13.36 6.70
CA GLY A 150 2.24 -12.74 5.55
C GLY A 150 0.74 -12.99 5.55
N ILE A 151 0.29 -14.23 5.80
CA ILE A 151 -1.14 -14.57 5.86
C ILE A 151 -1.81 -13.78 6.98
N THR A 152 -1.21 -13.77 8.16
CA THR A 152 -1.74 -13.04 9.32
C THR A 152 -1.80 -11.54 9.03
N ALA A 153 -0.74 -10.98 8.43
CA ALA A 153 -0.69 -9.57 8.05
C ALA A 153 -1.75 -9.22 7.00
N VAL A 154 -1.99 -10.07 6.00
CA VAL A 154 -3.05 -9.84 4.99
C VAL A 154 -4.43 -9.87 5.64
N LEU A 155 -4.71 -10.85 6.49
CA LEU A 155 -6.02 -10.96 7.16
C LEU A 155 -6.28 -9.77 8.09
N VAL A 156 -5.28 -9.37 8.89
CA VAL A 156 -5.45 -8.35 9.92
C VAL A 156 -5.29 -6.93 9.37
N LEU A 157 -4.33 -6.69 8.48
CA LEU A 157 -3.96 -5.34 8.02
C LEU A 157 -4.56 -4.97 6.66
N CYS A 158 -4.75 -5.93 5.74
CA CYS A 158 -5.39 -5.65 4.46
C CYS A 158 -6.91 -5.77 4.58
N PHE A 159 -7.44 -6.88 5.10
CA PHE A 159 -8.90 -7.10 5.18
C PHE A 159 -9.53 -6.56 6.47
N GLY A 160 -8.75 -6.43 7.55
CA GLY A 160 -9.25 -5.92 8.83
C GLY A 160 -9.83 -4.51 8.74
N PRO A 161 -9.12 -3.49 8.22
CA PRO A 161 -9.62 -2.13 8.10
C PRO A 161 -10.90 -1.97 7.25
N PRO A 162 -11.01 -2.51 6.02
CA PRO A 162 -12.24 -2.40 5.24
C PRO A 162 -13.40 -3.15 5.91
N LEU A 163 -13.16 -4.32 6.49
CA LEU A 163 -14.20 -5.05 7.22
C LEU A 163 -14.65 -4.30 8.47
N ALA A 164 -13.71 -3.73 9.23
CA ALA A 164 -14.01 -2.95 10.44
C ALA A 164 -14.83 -1.70 10.10
N SER A 165 -14.47 -0.97 9.04
CA SER A 165 -15.21 0.19 8.53
C SER A 165 -16.64 -0.19 8.11
N LEU A 166 -16.76 -1.26 7.30
CA LEU A 166 -18.05 -1.79 6.86
C LEU A 166 -18.94 -2.20 8.03
N LEU A 167 -18.44 -3.03 8.94
CA LEU A 167 -19.19 -3.54 10.09
C LEU A 167 -19.60 -2.41 11.04
N LEU A 168 -18.73 -1.43 11.26
CA LEU A 168 -19.01 -0.27 12.10
C LEU A 168 -20.19 0.55 11.56
N LEU A 169 -20.17 0.86 10.26
CA LEU A 169 -21.23 1.63 9.61
C LEU A 169 -22.51 0.81 9.47
N TRP A 170 -22.40 -0.48 9.15
CA TRP A 170 -23.54 -1.38 9.03
C TRP A 170 -24.31 -1.51 10.35
N ARG A 171 -23.60 -1.73 11.46
CA ARG A 171 -24.21 -1.82 12.80
C ARG A 171 -24.86 -0.51 13.25
N ARG A 172 -24.41 0.63 12.74
CA ARG A 172 -24.92 1.96 13.11
C ARG A 172 -25.83 2.57 12.04
N ARG A 173 -26.22 1.82 11.00
CA ARG A 173 -26.94 2.34 9.82
C ARG A 173 -28.24 3.09 10.16
N ALA A 174 -28.99 2.60 11.14
CA ALA A 174 -30.26 3.21 11.57
C ALA A 174 -30.05 4.53 12.35
N ALA A 175 -28.85 4.77 12.88
CA ALA A 175 -28.51 5.94 13.71
C ALA A 175 -27.47 6.85 13.04
N LEU A 176 -27.24 6.72 11.72
CA LEU A 176 -26.29 7.54 10.96
C LEU A 176 -26.63 9.05 10.99
N SER A 177 -27.88 9.43 11.22
CA SER A 177 -28.30 10.84 11.36
C SER A 177 -28.14 11.40 12.78
N SER A 178 -27.81 10.56 13.77
CA SER A 178 -27.68 11.01 15.15
C SER A 178 -26.44 11.90 15.33
N LYS A 179 -26.56 13.01 16.06
CA LYS A 179 -25.46 13.98 16.28
C LYS A 179 -24.16 13.33 16.75
N ARG A 180 -24.25 12.32 17.64
CA ARG A 180 -23.08 11.62 18.22
C ARG A 180 -22.37 10.72 17.21
N VAL A 181 -23.10 10.01 16.35
CA VAL A 181 -22.52 9.16 15.29
C VAL A 181 -21.94 10.06 14.20
N HIS A 182 -22.67 11.12 13.85
CA HIS A 182 -22.26 12.10 12.86
C HIS A 182 -20.94 12.78 13.27
N GLN A 183 -20.83 13.34 14.48
CA GLN A 183 -19.59 13.98 14.96
C GLN A 183 -18.35 13.06 14.92
N ARG A 184 -18.53 11.75 15.05
CA ARG A 184 -17.42 10.80 15.18
C ARG A 184 -17.00 10.13 13.87
N TYR A 185 -17.96 9.83 13.01
CA TYR A 185 -17.77 9.04 11.80
C TYR A 185 -18.09 9.81 10.53
N ASN A 186 -18.33 11.13 10.64
CA ASN A 186 -18.64 12.02 9.51
C ASN A 186 -17.76 11.74 8.28
N PHE A 187 -16.45 11.65 8.52
CA PHE A 187 -15.45 11.51 7.46
C PHE A 187 -15.61 10.20 6.67
N LEU A 188 -16.15 9.14 7.27
CA LEU A 188 -16.29 7.82 6.62
C LEU A 188 -17.46 7.75 5.63
N TYR A 189 -18.51 8.57 5.77
CA TYR A 189 -19.73 8.38 4.98
C TYR A 189 -20.35 9.66 4.40
N THR A 190 -20.03 10.85 4.91
CA THR A 190 -20.73 12.09 4.51
C THR A 190 -20.40 12.53 3.09
N ARG A 191 -19.23 12.16 2.57
CA ARG A 191 -18.85 12.35 1.16
C ARG A 191 -19.78 11.59 0.20
N TYR A 192 -20.36 10.46 0.65
CA TYR A 192 -21.14 9.56 -0.18
C TYR A 192 -22.64 9.77 -0.04
N LYS A 193 -23.37 9.41 -1.09
CA LYS A 193 -24.84 9.35 -1.05
C LYS A 193 -25.30 8.31 -0.03
N PRO A 194 -26.48 8.48 0.60
CA PRO A 194 -26.96 7.53 1.61
C PRO A 194 -27.00 6.06 1.17
N ARG A 195 -27.26 5.79 -0.12
CA ARG A 195 -27.22 4.43 -0.70
C ARG A 195 -25.83 3.79 -0.67
N PHE A 196 -24.77 4.59 -0.68
CA PHE A 196 -23.37 4.18 -0.74
C PHE A 196 -22.63 4.52 0.56
N PHE A 197 -23.30 4.45 1.71
CA PHE A 197 -22.70 4.80 3.00
C PHE A 197 -21.44 3.99 3.36
N TRP A 198 -21.27 2.81 2.77
CA TRP A 198 -20.16 1.87 2.98
C TRP A 198 -19.05 1.98 1.92
N TRP A 199 -19.14 2.95 1.01
CA TRP A 199 -18.23 3.08 -0.13
C TRP A 199 -16.76 3.26 0.26
N GLU A 200 -16.51 3.81 1.45
CA GLU A 200 -15.18 3.90 2.02
C GLU A 200 -14.47 2.54 2.10
N SER A 201 -15.23 1.46 2.36
CA SER A 201 -14.70 0.10 2.34
C SER A 201 -14.38 -0.39 0.94
N VAL A 202 -15.09 0.08 -0.08
CA VAL A 202 -14.81 -0.22 -1.49
C VAL A 202 -13.52 0.48 -1.91
N LEU A 203 -13.34 1.75 -1.57
CA LEU A 203 -12.10 2.48 -1.90
C LEU A 203 -10.85 1.79 -1.32
N MET A 204 -10.91 1.31 -0.07
CA MET A 204 -9.80 0.53 0.52
C MET A 204 -9.54 -0.80 -0.20
N LEU A 205 -10.58 -1.43 -0.77
CA LEU A 205 -10.41 -2.65 -1.56
C LEU A 205 -9.88 -2.36 -2.97
N GLU A 206 -10.28 -1.25 -3.58
CA GLU A 206 -9.74 -0.77 -4.86
C GLU A 206 -8.25 -0.42 -4.72
N GLU A 207 -7.87 0.26 -3.64
CA GLU A 207 -6.48 0.54 -3.30
C GLU A 207 -5.68 -0.74 -3.06
N LEU A 208 -6.24 -1.70 -2.33
CA LEU A 208 -5.61 -3.01 -2.14
C LEU A 208 -5.39 -3.74 -3.46
N ALA A 209 -6.34 -3.66 -4.41
CA ALA A 209 -6.21 -4.26 -5.72
C ALA A 209 -5.06 -3.62 -6.51
N LEU A 210 -4.92 -2.29 -6.47
CA LEU A 210 -3.80 -1.58 -7.11
C LEU A 210 -2.46 -1.99 -6.51
N VAL A 211 -2.35 -2.02 -5.17
CA VAL A 211 -1.13 -2.47 -4.48
C VAL A 211 -0.82 -3.94 -4.81
N ALA A 212 -1.84 -4.79 -4.93
CA ALA A 212 -1.64 -6.18 -5.34
C ALA A 212 -1.09 -6.28 -6.77
N VAL A 213 -1.66 -5.53 -7.72
CA VAL A 213 -1.15 -5.48 -9.10
C VAL A 213 0.30 -4.96 -9.12
N GLU A 214 0.63 -3.95 -8.32
CA GLU A 214 1.99 -3.44 -8.21
C GLU A 214 2.97 -4.51 -7.67
N VAL A 215 2.63 -5.14 -6.55
CA VAL A 215 3.49 -6.11 -5.85
C VAL A 215 3.68 -7.38 -6.66
N PHE A 216 2.59 -7.97 -7.17
CA PHE A 216 2.65 -9.20 -7.97
C PHE A 216 3.11 -8.94 -9.40
N GLY A 217 2.94 -7.72 -9.91
CA GLY A 217 3.45 -7.29 -11.21
C GLY A 217 4.96 -7.43 -11.32
N ARG A 218 5.70 -7.27 -10.21
CA ARG A 218 7.15 -7.50 -10.14
C ARG A 218 7.55 -8.95 -10.44
N GLY A 219 6.62 -9.91 -10.29
CA GLY A 219 6.82 -11.33 -10.60
C GLY A 219 6.64 -11.68 -12.08
N LEU A 220 6.13 -10.75 -12.90
CA LEU A 220 5.90 -10.98 -14.32
C LEU A 220 7.22 -10.95 -15.10
N LYS A 221 7.33 -11.81 -16.12
CA LYS A 221 8.56 -11.94 -16.93
C LYS A 221 8.91 -10.67 -17.72
N SER A 222 7.90 -9.88 -18.09
CA SER A 222 8.06 -8.71 -18.95
C SER A 222 7.37 -7.51 -18.33
N VAL A 223 8.10 -6.39 -18.28
CA VAL A 223 7.65 -5.10 -17.74
C VAL A 223 6.40 -4.61 -18.50
N THR A 224 6.32 -4.88 -19.80
CA THR A 224 5.13 -4.58 -20.63
C THR A 224 3.86 -5.22 -20.06
N HIS A 225 3.92 -6.48 -19.61
CA HIS A 225 2.75 -7.15 -19.05
C HIS A 225 2.32 -6.51 -17.72
N GLN A 226 3.28 -6.12 -16.88
CA GLN A 226 3.01 -5.40 -15.63
C GLN A 226 2.29 -4.07 -15.90
N ILE A 227 2.78 -3.29 -16.86
CA ILE A 227 2.20 -2.00 -17.26
C ILE A 227 0.77 -2.19 -17.78
N LEU A 228 0.53 -3.19 -18.64
CA LEU A 228 -0.79 -3.48 -19.20
C LEU A 228 -1.81 -3.91 -18.13
N VAL A 229 -1.40 -4.73 -17.17
CA VAL A 229 -2.27 -5.15 -16.05
C VAL A 229 -2.61 -3.95 -15.15
N MET A 230 -1.63 -3.08 -14.88
CA MET A 230 -1.86 -1.84 -14.13
C MET A 230 -2.85 -0.91 -14.85
N LEU A 231 -2.68 -0.73 -16.16
CA LEU A 231 -3.59 0.06 -16.98
C LEU A 231 -5.02 -0.52 -16.96
N ALA A 232 -5.15 -1.84 -17.10
CA ALA A 232 -6.45 -2.51 -16.99
C ALA A 232 -7.10 -2.29 -15.62
N ALA A 233 -6.32 -2.35 -14.53
CA ALA A 233 -6.82 -2.08 -13.18
C ALA A 233 -7.35 -0.65 -13.03
N PHE A 234 -6.63 0.36 -13.52
CA PHE A 234 -7.10 1.75 -13.50
C PHE A 234 -8.39 1.95 -14.30
N ILE A 235 -8.49 1.34 -15.49
CA ILE A 235 -9.71 1.43 -16.33
C ILE A 235 -10.90 0.81 -15.61
N VAL A 236 -10.74 -0.38 -15.03
CA VAL A 236 -11.81 -1.08 -14.31
C VAL A 236 -12.26 -0.29 -13.08
N ILE A 237 -11.33 0.19 -12.27
CA ILE A 237 -11.64 1.00 -11.06
C ILE A 237 -12.33 2.31 -11.45
N SER A 238 -11.86 2.98 -12.50
CA SER A 238 -12.48 4.20 -13.02
C SER A 238 -13.91 3.92 -13.49
N ALA A 239 -14.13 2.82 -14.23
CA ALA A 239 -15.45 2.41 -14.69
C ALA A 239 -16.42 2.13 -13.53
N ILE A 240 -15.96 1.43 -12.48
CA ILE A 240 -16.76 1.14 -11.27
C ILE A 240 -17.17 2.45 -10.59
N ASN A 241 -16.23 3.37 -10.37
CA ASN A 241 -16.48 4.64 -9.69
C ASN A 241 -17.44 5.56 -10.47
N ILE A 242 -17.31 5.61 -11.81
CA ILE A 242 -18.21 6.39 -12.67
C ILE A 242 -19.61 5.77 -12.70
N ALA A 243 -19.71 4.44 -12.89
CA ALA A 243 -20.99 3.74 -12.98
C ALA A 243 -21.77 3.81 -11.67
N CYS A 244 -21.09 3.68 -10.52
CA CYS A 244 -21.74 3.75 -9.21
C CYS A 244 -22.05 5.20 -8.77
N LYS A 245 -21.23 6.17 -9.20
CA LYS A 245 -21.33 7.60 -8.82
C LYS A 245 -21.63 7.77 -7.31
N PRO A 246 -20.75 7.28 -6.43
CA PRO A 246 -20.99 7.17 -4.99
C PRO A 246 -21.02 8.53 -4.28
N ASN A 247 -20.21 9.49 -4.75
CA ASN A 247 -20.07 10.81 -4.15
C ASN A 247 -21.33 11.66 -4.27
N ARG A 248 -21.56 12.53 -3.28
CA ARG A 248 -22.63 13.54 -3.32
C ARG A 248 -22.29 14.70 -4.26
N LEU A 249 -21.05 15.18 -4.20
CA LEU A 249 -20.57 16.31 -4.99
C LEU A 249 -20.00 15.82 -6.32
N THR A 250 -20.54 16.31 -7.44
CA THR A 250 -20.08 15.94 -8.79
C THR A 250 -18.63 16.36 -9.05
N ILE A 251 -18.18 17.47 -8.46
CA ILE A 251 -16.78 17.95 -8.58
C ILE A 251 -15.80 16.89 -8.09
N ILE A 252 -16.12 16.21 -6.98
CA ILE A 252 -15.27 15.15 -6.44
C ILE A 252 -15.18 13.97 -7.41
N THR A 253 -16.29 13.54 -8.00
CA THR A 253 -16.29 12.48 -9.03
C THR A 253 -15.47 12.90 -10.26
N MET A 254 -15.52 14.17 -10.66
CA MET A 254 -14.71 14.66 -11.79
C MET A 254 -13.21 14.64 -11.45
N LEU A 255 -12.83 15.04 -10.24
CA LEU A 255 -11.44 15.00 -9.78
C LEU A 255 -10.90 13.57 -9.71
N GLU A 256 -11.67 12.61 -9.18
CA GLU A 256 -11.32 11.19 -9.18
C GLU A 256 -11.09 10.66 -10.60
N PHE A 257 -12.01 10.99 -11.52
CA PHE A 257 -11.89 10.59 -12.92
C PHE A 257 -10.66 11.20 -13.61
N MET A 258 -10.42 12.50 -13.42
CA MET A 258 -9.25 13.18 -13.96
C MET A 258 -7.95 12.60 -13.40
N SER A 259 -7.90 12.32 -12.10
CA SER A 259 -6.74 11.68 -11.47
C SER A 259 -6.45 10.30 -12.06
N MET A 260 -7.46 9.44 -12.20
CA MET A 260 -7.31 8.12 -12.82
C MET A 260 -6.91 8.22 -14.29
N THR A 261 -7.40 9.23 -15.01
CA THR A 261 -7.03 9.49 -16.40
C THR A 261 -5.56 9.88 -16.52
N ILE A 262 -5.08 10.77 -15.65
CA ILE A 262 -3.67 11.19 -15.61
C ILE A 262 -2.78 9.98 -15.30
N LEU A 263 -3.11 9.18 -14.29
CA LEU A 263 -2.36 7.97 -13.94
C LEU A 263 -2.31 6.96 -15.10
N SER A 264 -3.44 6.75 -15.78
CA SER A 264 -3.52 5.87 -16.95
C SER A 264 -2.65 6.39 -18.10
N LEU A 265 -2.66 7.71 -18.34
CA LEU A 265 -1.83 8.34 -19.36
C LEU A 265 -0.33 8.22 -19.01
N THR A 266 0.05 8.46 -17.76
CA THR A 266 1.44 8.32 -17.30
C THR A 266 1.96 6.90 -17.54
N VAL A 267 1.19 5.88 -17.16
CA VAL A 267 1.55 4.48 -17.37
C VAL A 267 1.60 4.14 -18.88
N SER A 268 0.68 4.67 -19.67
CA SER A 268 0.70 4.49 -21.14
C SER A 268 1.92 5.14 -21.79
N LEU A 269 2.32 6.33 -21.34
CA LEU A 269 3.54 6.99 -21.82
C LEU A 269 4.80 6.21 -21.42
N SER A 270 4.83 5.64 -20.21
CA SER A 270 5.95 4.79 -19.77
C SER A 270 6.14 3.54 -20.63
N LEU A 271 5.05 3.03 -21.23
CA LEU A 271 5.10 1.87 -22.12
C LEU A 271 5.93 2.14 -23.38
N PHE A 272 5.82 3.34 -23.94
CA PHE A 272 6.56 3.71 -25.16
C PHE A 272 8.08 3.64 -24.94
N PHE A 273 8.56 4.09 -23.78
CA PHE A 273 9.98 3.99 -23.43
C PHE A 273 10.45 2.53 -23.30
N VAL A 274 9.64 1.68 -22.65
CA VAL A 274 9.99 0.26 -22.45
C VAL A 274 9.99 -0.53 -23.76
N VAL A 275 9.08 -0.22 -24.68
CA VAL A 275 8.99 -0.91 -25.97
C VAL A 275 10.13 -0.50 -26.90
N ASP A 276 10.50 0.78 -26.92
CA ASP A 276 11.60 1.29 -27.75
C ASP A 276 12.95 0.66 -27.36
N ASP A 277 13.23 0.56 -26.06
CA ASP A 277 14.40 -0.15 -25.55
C ASP A 277 14.43 -1.63 -25.98
N GLY A 278 13.26 -2.29 -25.99
CA GLY A 278 13.11 -3.68 -26.43
C GLY A 278 13.40 -3.88 -27.92
N LEU A 279 12.96 -2.95 -28.77
CA LEU A 279 13.21 -2.98 -30.22
C LEU A 279 14.69 -2.68 -30.53
N SER A 280 15.29 -1.68 -29.87
CA SER A 280 16.71 -1.34 -30.03
C SER A 280 17.65 -2.48 -29.61
N ALA A 281 17.27 -3.24 -28.58
CA ALA A 281 18.03 -4.41 -28.14
C ALA A 281 17.91 -5.58 -29.14
N ALA A 282 16.74 -5.80 -29.73
CA ALA A 282 16.53 -6.86 -30.73
C ALA A 282 17.38 -6.62 -32.00
N ASP A 283 17.41 -5.39 -32.52
CA ASP A 283 18.19 -5.00 -33.71
C ASP A 283 19.71 -5.18 -33.52
N LYS A 284 20.21 -5.12 -32.27
CA LYS A 284 21.63 -5.32 -31.95
C LYS A 284 22.03 -6.79 -31.83
N VAL A 285 21.08 -7.69 -31.58
CA VAL A 285 21.34 -9.14 -31.46
C VAL A 285 21.35 -9.80 -32.85
N GLU A 286 20.76 -9.17 -33.85
CA GLU A 286 20.71 -9.67 -35.24
C GLU A 286 21.93 -9.26 -36.08
N LYS A 287 22.85 -8.44 -35.53
CA LYS A 287 24.15 -8.08 -36.14
C LYS A 287 25.31 -8.77 -35.44
#